data_AF-A0A2V7D9C6-F1
#
_entry.id   AF-A0A2V7D9C6-F1
#
_cell.length_a   1.000
_cell.length_b   1.000
_cell.length_c   1.000
_cell.angle_alpha   90.00
_cell.angle_beta   90.00
_cell.angle_gamma   90.00
#
_symmetry.space_group_name_H-M   'P 1'
#
loop_
_entity.id
_entity.type
_entity.pdbx_description
1 polymer ?
#
loop_
_entity_poly.entity_id
_entity_poly.type
_entity_poly.pdbx_seq_one_letter_code
_entity_poly.pdbx_strand_id
1 'polypeptide(L)'
;MRVWLLATLRRLAPAFPGEMNAATPIADGGLEFDSLALHELIGLIEERLDTIVDERDITEQQFGTVGAVLQFLKKRSHRQPDEIGS
;
A
#
# COMPACT_ATOMS: atom_id res chain seq x y z
N MET A 1 11.43 -1.38 -1.00
CA MET A 1 9.95 -1.32 -1.02
C MET A 1 9.28 -2.32 -0.09
N ARG A 2 9.54 -3.64 -0.21
CA ARG A 2 8.88 -4.67 0.63
C ARG A 2 9.07 -4.46 2.14
N VAL A 3 10.30 -4.24 2.60
CA VAL A 3 10.61 -4.06 4.03
C VAL A 3 9.86 -2.85 4.61
N TRP A 4 9.87 -1.73 3.88
CA TRP A 4 9.13 -0.53 4.26
C TRP A 4 7.63 -0.80 4.36
N LEU A 5 7.03 -1.44 3.34
CA LEU A 5 5.60 -1.76 3.36
C LEU A 5 5.23 -2.62 4.58
N LEU A 6 5.99 -3.69 4.85
CA LEU A 6 5.71 -4.56 6.00
C LEU A 6 5.85 -3.84 7.34
N ALA A 7 6.84 -2.95 7.47
CA ALA A 7 7.00 -2.12 8.68
C ALA A 7 5.83 -1.14 8.85
N THR A 8 5.41 -0.49 7.77
CA THR A 8 4.24 0.40 7.76
C THR A 8 2.96 -0.34 8.14
N LEU A 9 2.70 -1.50 7.53
CA LEU A 9 1.53 -2.31 7.83
C LEU A 9 1.53 -2.81 9.27
N ARG A 10 2.69 -3.19 9.82
CA ARG A 10 2.83 -3.56 11.24
C ARG A 10 2.54 -2.39 12.17
N ARG A 11 2.90 -1.17 11.79
CA ARG A 11 2.59 0.06 12.55
C ARG A 11 1.08 0.34 12.57
N LEU A 12 0.42 0.14 11.43
CA LEU A 12 -1.01 0.42 11.25
C LEU A 12 -1.91 -0.68 11.83
N ALA A 13 -1.47 -1.95 11.79
CA ALA A 13 -2.14 -3.09 12.42
C ALA A 13 -1.26 -3.72 13.52
N PRO A 14 -1.09 -3.05 14.67
CA PRO A 14 -0.30 -3.59 15.79
C PRO A 14 -0.97 -4.82 16.41
N ALA A 15 -2.29 -4.96 16.26
CA ALA A 15 -3.07 -6.07 16.78
C ALA A 15 -2.94 -7.36 15.97
N PHE A 16 -2.41 -7.32 14.73
CA PHE A 16 -2.27 -8.50 13.88
C PHE A 16 -1.20 -9.46 14.44
N PRO A 17 -1.60 -10.65 14.94
CA PRO A 17 -0.67 -11.55 15.64
C PRO A 17 0.16 -12.42 14.68
N GLY A 18 -0.19 -12.45 13.38
CA GLY A 18 0.40 -13.33 12.39
C GLY A 18 1.65 -12.80 11.69
N GLU A 19 2.22 -13.65 10.84
CA GLU A 19 3.21 -13.25 9.85
C GLU A 19 2.51 -12.58 8.66
N MET A 20 2.96 -11.38 8.28
CA MET A 20 2.46 -10.68 7.11
C MET A 20 3.22 -11.14 5.87
N ASN A 21 2.51 -11.77 4.94
CA ASN A 21 3.04 -12.24 3.67
C ASN A 21 2.20 -11.70 2.51
N ALA A 22 2.57 -12.03 1.27
CA ALA A 22 1.91 -11.48 0.08
C ALA A 22 0.43 -11.85 -0.05
N ALA A 23 -0.01 -12.95 0.56
CA ALA A 23 -1.40 -13.39 0.55
C ALA A 23 -2.21 -12.81 1.72
N THR A 24 -1.58 -12.12 2.67
CA THR A 24 -2.28 -11.51 3.80
C THR A 24 -3.29 -10.47 3.28
N PRO A 25 -4.59 -10.63 3.59
CA PRO A 25 -5.60 -9.64 3.26
C PRO A 25 -5.35 -8.33 4.00
N ILE A 26 -5.62 -7.19 3.37
CA ILE A 26 -5.55 -5.87 4.03
C ILE A 26 -6.81 -5.64 4.88
N ALA A 27 -7.98 -5.96 4.33
CA ALA A 27 -9.27 -5.92 5.02
C ALA A 27 -9.68 -7.34 5.48
N ASP A 28 -10.86 -7.44 6.11
CA ASP A 28 -11.64 -8.66 6.38
C ASP A 28 -10.82 -9.94 6.67
N GLY A 29 -10.56 -10.21 7.96
CA GLY A 29 -9.86 -11.43 8.40
C GLY A 29 -8.35 -11.45 8.16
N GLY A 30 -7.79 -10.36 7.61
CA GLY A 30 -6.35 -10.10 7.52
C GLY A 30 -5.88 -9.05 8.52
N LEU A 31 -5.48 -7.87 8.03
CA LEU A 31 -5.03 -6.75 8.87
C LEU A 31 -6.16 -5.92 9.48
N GLU A 32 -7.41 -6.22 9.10
CA GLU A 32 -8.62 -5.53 9.58
C GLU A 32 -8.56 -4.00 9.39
N PHE A 33 -8.02 -3.55 8.25
CA PHE A 33 -7.98 -2.13 7.95
C PHE A 33 -9.39 -1.59 7.68
N ASP A 34 -9.90 -0.75 8.58
CA ASP A 34 -11.04 0.11 8.31
C ASP A 34 -10.69 1.17 7.26
N SER A 35 -11.70 1.88 6.76
CA SER A 35 -11.53 2.95 5.77
C SER A 35 -10.48 3.99 6.20
N LEU A 36 -10.40 4.32 7.49
CA LEU A 36 -9.41 5.26 8.01
C LEU A 36 -7.97 4.73 7.91
N ALA A 37 -7.73 3.47 8.30
CA ALA A 37 -6.41 2.84 8.23
C ALA A 37 -5.95 2.68 6.77
N LEU A 38 -6.90 2.39 5.86
CA LEU A 38 -6.62 2.35 4.43
C LEU A 38 -6.21 3.74 3.89
N HIS A 39 -6.90 4.81 4.29
CA HIS A 39 -6.52 6.17 3.91
C HIS A 39 -5.15 6.57 4.48
N GLU A 40 -4.82 6.18 5.73
CA GLU A 40 -3.49 6.43 6.30
C GLU A 40 -2.40 5.70 5.52
N LEU A 41 -2.62 4.43 5.14
CA LEU A 41 -1.70 3.69 4.29
C LEU A 41 -1.48 4.40 2.95
N ILE A 42 -2.54 4.88 2.32
CA ILE A 42 -2.46 5.58 1.02
C ILE A 42 -1.64 6.86 1.17
N GLY A 43 -1.90 7.68 2.18
CA GLY A 43 -1.11 8.89 2.44
C GLY A 43 0.38 8.60 2.60
N LEU A 44 0.72 7.54 3.36
CA LEU A 44 2.13 7.12 3.52
C LEU A 44 2.75 6.61 2.21
N ILE A 45 1.96 6.02 1.32
CA ILE A 45 2.41 5.60 -0.02
C ILE A 45 2.66 6.82 -0.91
N GLU A 46 1.75 7.79 -0.90
CA GLU A 46 1.87 9.05 -1.63
C GLU A 46 3.13 9.81 -1.22
N GLU A 47 3.34 9.99 0.09
CA GLU A 47 4.55 10.60 0.64
C GLU A 47 5.82 9.82 0.25
N ARG A 48 5.76 8.47 0.26
CA ARG A 48 6.93 7.63 -0.03
C ARG A 48 7.33 7.67 -1.50
N LEU A 49 6.37 7.84 -2.39
CA LEU A 49 6.58 7.80 -3.84
C LEU A 49 6.54 9.18 -4.49
N ASP A 50 6.32 10.25 -3.72
CA ASP A 50 6.11 11.62 -4.22
C ASP A 50 5.05 11.64 -5.34
N THR A 51 3.90 11.00 -5.09
CA THR A 51 2.83 10.81 -6.08
C THR A 51 1.47 10.98 -5.44
N ILE A 52 0.44 11.21 -6.26
CA ILE A 52 -0.97 11.10 -5.86
C ILE A 52 -1.52 9.75 -6.30
N VAL A 53 -2.24 9.08 -5.41
CA VAL A 53 -3.04 7.87 -5.66
C VAL A 53 -4.49 8.30 -5.85
N ASP A 54 -5.03 8.10 -7.04
CA ASP A 54 -6.41 8.46 -7.33
C ASP A 54 -7.36 7.48 -6.64
N GLU A 55 -8.54 7.93 -6.22
CA GLU A 55 -9.54 7.06 -5.61
C GLU A 55 -9.91 5.86 -6.49
N ARG A 56 -9.85 6.02 -7.82
CA ARG A 56 -10.12 4.96 -8.81
C ARG A 56 -9.04 3.88 -8.83
N ASP A 57 -7.84 4.17 -8.34
CA ASP A 57 -6.79 3.17 -8.15
C ASP A 57 -7.02 2.33 -6.88
N ILE A 58 -7.79 2.84 -5.91
CA ILE A 58 -8.13 2.15 -4.66
C ILE A 58 -9.18 1.06 -4.92
N THR A 59 -8.70 -0.07 -5.43
CA THR A 59 -9.51 -1.24 -5.76
C THR A 59 -9.02 -2.46 -5.01
N GLU A 60 -9.88 -3.47 -4.84
CA GLU A 60 -9.49 -4.75 -4.24
C GLU A 60 -8.31 -5.41 -4.98
N GLN A 61 -8.21 -5.23 -6.30
CA GLN A 61 -7.08 -5.75 -7.08
C GLN A 61 -5.73 -5.10 -6.72
N GLN A 62 -5.73 -3.85 -6.27
CA GLN A 62 -4.51 -3.11 -5.92
C GLN A 62 -4.25 -3.07 -4.41
N PHE A 63 -5.31 -3.09 -3.59
CA PHE A 63 -5.26 -2.90 -2.14
C PHE A 63 -5.89 -4.05 -1.33
N GLY A 64 -6.30 -5.15 -1.97
CA GLY A 64 -6.93 -6.28 -1.26
C GLY A 64 -5.94 -7.13 -0.46
N THR A 65 -4.69 -7.23 -0.90
CA THR A 65 -3.63 -7.99 -0.19
C THR A 65 -2.32 -7.22 -0.13
N VAL A 66 -1.45 -7.59 0.81
CA VAL A 66 -0.09 -7.04 0.91
C VAL A 66 0.69 -7.23 -0.40
N GLY A 67 0.51 -8.35 -1.08
CA GLY A 67 1.13 -8.64 -2.37
C GLY A 67 0.65 -7.69 -3.47
N ALA A 68 -0.66 -7.40 -3.50
CA ALA A 68 -1.25 -6.44 -4.42
C ALA A 68 -0.67 -5.03 -4.23
N VAL A 69 -0.61 -4.55 -2.98
CA VAL A 69 -0.03 -3.24 -2.65
C VAL A 69 1.45 -3.21 -3.05
N LEU A 70 2.20 -4.29 -2.80
CA LEU A 70 3.59 -4.36 -3.21
C LEU A 70 3.76 -4.29 -4.74
N GLN A 71 2.86 -4.92 -5.50
CA GLN A 71 2.87 -4.81 -6.96
C GLN A 71 2.50 -3.39 -7.43
N PHE A 72 1.51 -2.77 -6.81
CA PHE A 72 1.14 -1.38 -7.06
C PHE A 72 2.34 -0.44 -6.89
N LEU A 73 3.03 -0.55 -5.75
CA LEU A 73 4.24 0.22 -5.45
C LEU A 73 5.36 -0.02 -6.47
N LYS A 74 5.56 -1.28 -6.90
CA LYS A 74 6.57 -1.60 -7.92
C LYS A 74 6.23 -0.99 -9.27
N LYS A 75 4.97 -1.01 -9.70
CA LYS A 75 4.53 -0.42 -10.97
C LYS A 75 4.74 1.10 -10.96
N ARG A 76 4.35 1.78 -9.87
CA ARG A 76 4.53 3.22 -9.71
C ARG A 76 6.00 3.62 -9.57
N SER A 77 6.82 2.84 -8.86
CA SER A 77 8.25 3.13 -8.69
C SER A 77 9.07 3.01 -9.99
N HIS A 78 8.63 2.23 -10.99
CA HIS A 78 9.27 2.18 -12.31
C HIS A 78 8.74 3.24 -13.28
N ARG A 79 7.62 3.87 -12.95
CA ARG A 79 7.09 5.03 -13.69
C ARG A 79 7.78 6.27 -13.13
N GLN A 80 9.06 6.47 -13.46
CA GLN A 80 9.66 7.79 -13.29
C GLN A 80 8.89 8.79 -14.19
N PRO A 81 8.63 10.03 -13.73
CA PRO A 81 8.26 11.10 -14.63
C PRO A 81 9.48 11.41 -15.50
N ASP A 82 9.61 10.71 -16.62
CA ASP A 82 10.43 11.20 -17.71
C ASP A 82 9.67 12.37 -18.34
N GLU A 83 10.29 13.55 -18.24
CA GLU A 83 10.13 14.73 -19.10
C GLU A 83 8.88 15.60 -18.92
N ILE A 84 8.94 16.55 -17.98
CA ILE A 84 8.55 17.94 -18.31
C ILE A 84 9.70 18.87 -17.90
N GLY A 85 10.44 19.35 -18.88
CA GLY A 85 11.54 20.30 -18.66
C GLY A 85 12.22 20.78 -19.93
N SER A 86 11.44 21.49 -20.76
CA SER A 86 11.81 22.54 -21.75
C SER A 86 12.79 22.24 -22.90
#